data_AF-A0A523KIA7-F1
#
_entry.id   AF-A0A523KIA7-F1
#
_cell.length_a   1.000
_cell.length_b   1.000
_cell.length_c   1.000
_cell.angle_alpha   90.00
_cell.angle_beta   90.00
_cell.angle_gamma   90.00
#
_symmetry.space_group_name_H-M   'P 1'
#
loop_
_entity.id
_entity.type
_entity.pdbx_description
1 polymer ?
#
loop_
_entity_poly.entity_id
_entity_poly.type
_entity_poly.pdbx_seq_one_letter_code
_entity_poly.pdbx_strand_id
1 'polypeptide(L)'
;MHHSGATGMRGKHVDCSIEKSNNARYSGKRERRCVSRTSTKARAYISRQGSPRFKGKVRDLSSTGAFVATGPLPIREQHVVKLNLVLDLGSVIRLHSRPAIVVRRSREGVALKFF
;
A
#
# COMPACT_ATOMS: atom_id res chain seq x y z
N MET A 1 18.02 17.55 45.52
CA MET A 1 19.07 18.02 44.59
C MET A 1 19.32 16.93 43.58
N HIS A 2 19.30 17.31 42.30
CA HIS A 2 19.31 16.45 41.11
C HIS A 2 20.73 15.89 40.83
N HIS A 3 20.83 14.68 40.24
CA HIS A 3 21.28 14.44 38.84
C HIS A 3 21.69 12.98 38.56
N SER A 4 21.65 12.64 37.26
CA SER A 4 22.05 11.42 36.53
C SER A 4 20.83 10.58 36.10
N GLY A 5 20.50 10.35 34.83
CA GLY A 5 21.25 10.44 33.57
C GLY A 5 21.23 9.06 32.90
N ALA A 6 20.36 8.84 31.90
CA ALA A 6 20.43 7.67 31.01
C ALA A 6 19.68 7.90 29.67
N THR A 7 20.47 8.25 28.66
CA THR A 7 20.50 7.71 27.28
C THR A 7 19.24 7.09 26.66
N GLY A 8 18.83 7.67 25.52
CA GLY A 8 17.73 7.19 24.70
C GLY A 8 18.04 6.01 23.76
N MET A 9 16.97 5.54 23.12
CA MET A 9 17.00 4.69 21.93
C MET A 9 15.93 5.19 20.95
N ARG A 10 16.40 5.71 19.81
CA ARG A 10 15.63 6.19 18.68
C ARG A 10 14.82 5.03 18.08
N GLY A 11 13.51 5.10 18.15
CA GLY A 11 12.65 4.35 17.24
C GLY A 11 12.92 4.86 15.82
N LYS A 12 13.58 4.05 14.99
CA LYS A 12 13.79 4.34 13.58
C LYS A 12 12.43 4.35 12.89
N HIS A 13 11.89 5.55 12.70
CA HIS A 13 10.79 5.80 11.79
C HIS A 13 11.30 5.41 10.40
N VAL A 14 10.76 4.33 9.85
CA VAL A 14 11.07 3.94 8.47
C VAL A 14 10.21 4.83 7.59
N ASP A 15 10.77 5.97 7.22
CA ASP A 15 10.19 6.88 6.24
C ASP A 15 9.99 6.12 4.92
N CYS A 16 8.73 5.93 4.53
CA CYS A 16 8.41 5.57 3.16
C CYS A 16 8.53 6.82 2.29
N SER A 17 9.77 7.17 1.98
CA SER A 17 10.14 8.12 0.95
C SER A 17 9.82 7.50 -0.42
N ILE A 18 8.61 7.76 -0.93
CA ILE A 18 8.45 7.88 -2.38
C ILE A 18 8.90 9.30 -2.68
N GLU A 19 10.07 9.44 -3.29
CA GLU A 19 10.69 10.72 -3.64
C GLU A 19 9.65 11.67 -4.25
N LYS A 20 9.40 12.76 -3.52
CA LYS A 20 8.41 13.78 -3.86
C LYS A 20 9.05 14.72 -4.87
N SER A 21 8.56 14.70 -6.11
CA SER A 21 8.74 15.83 -7.03
C SER A 21 8.05 17.08 -6.43
N ASN A 22 8.78 18.18 -6.51
CA ASN A 22 8.67 19.40 -5.72
C ASN A 22 7.30 20.13 -5.69
N ASN A 23 7.15 20.89 -4.60
CA ASN A 23 6.36 22.12 -4.47
C ASN A 23 4.86 21.99 -4.12
N ALA A 24 4.54 21.99 -2.82
CA ALA A 24 3.38 22.72 -2.29
C ALA A 24 3.50 22.92 -0.78
N ARG A 25 3.40 24.19 -0.40
CA ARG A 25 3.63 24.81 0.92
C ARG A 25 2.77 24.20 2.04
N TYR A 26 3.42 23.96 3.18
CA TYR A 26 2.80 23.58 4.45
C TYR A 26 1.89 24.70 4.98
N SER A 27 0.61 24.41 5.19
CA SER A 27 -0.30 25.19 6.03
C SER A 27 -1.16 24.25 6.88
N GLY A 28 -0.73 24.06 8.13
CA GLY A 28 -1.59 23.96 9.32
C GLY A 28 -2.70 22.91 9.44
N LYS A 29 -2.95 22.04 8.46
CA LYS A 29 -3.91 20.93 8.59
C LYS A 29 -3.13 19.62 8.57
N ARG A 30 -3.37 18.71 9.53
CA ARG A 30 -2.80 17.36 9.58
C ARG A 30 -3.17 16.60 8.30
N GLU A 31 -2.32 16.71 7.30
CA GLU A 31 -2.32 15.93 6.08
C GLU A 31 -2.15 14.45 6.44
N ARG A 32 -3.20 13.63 6.27
CA ARG A 32 -3.20 12.18 6.54
C ARG A 32 -2.88 11.33 5.31
N ARG A 33 -2.33 11.94 4.25
CA ARG A 33 -2.13 11.28 2.96
C ARG A 33 -0.79 11.71 2.34
N CYS A 34 0.20 10.83 2.37
CA CYS A 34 1.54 11.12 1.85
C CYS A 34 1.68 10.97 0.33
N VAL A 35 0.59 10.65 -0.39
CA VAL A 35 0.63 10.42 -1.83
C VAL A 35 -0.39 11.34 -2.51
N SER A 36 0.14 12.34 -3.21
CA SER A 36 -0.62 13.19 -4.11
C SER A 36 -1.27 12.35 -5.21
N ARG A 37 -2.44 12.81 -5.66
CA ARG A 37 -3.32 12.19 -6.65
C ARG A 37 -2.73 12.25 -8.07
N THR A 38 -1.43 11.98 -8.23
CA THR A 38 -0.86 11.70 -9.53
C THR A 38 -1.56 10.45 -10.04
N SER A 39 -2.19 10.57 -11.20
CA SER A 39 -3.01 9.56 -11.87
C SER A 39 -2.16 8.37 -12.36
N THR A 40 -1.33 7.80 -11.48
CA THR A 40 -0.59 6.56 -11.74
C THR A 40 -1.62 5.46 -11.91
N LYS A 41 -1.72 4.92 -13.13
CA LYS A 41 -2.64 3.83 -13.45
C LYS A 41 -2.10 2.55 -12.80
N ALA A 42 -2.44 2.35 -11.54
CA ALA A 42 -2.05 1.17 -10.78
C ALA A 42 -3.03 0.02 -11.01
N ARG A 43 -2.52 -1.11 -11.51
CA ARG A 43 -3.26 -2.37 -11.66
C ARG A 43 -2.72 -3.40 -10.69
N ALA A 44 -3.59 -4.29 -10.23
CA ALA A 44 -3.25 -5.35 -9.32
C ALA A 44 -3.69 -6.70 -9.88
N TYR A 45 -2.84 -7.71 -9.68
CA TYR A 45 -3.15 -9.11 -9.93
C TYR A 45 -3.01 -9.88 -8.62
N ILE A 46 -4.12 -10.45 -8.17
CA ILE A 46 -4.22 -11.23 -6.94
C ILE A 46 -4.23 -12.70 -7.33
N SER A 47 -3.37 -13.50 -6.69
CA SER A 47 -3.26 -14.92 -6.95
C SER A 47 -3.09 -15.70 -5.66
N ARG A 48 -3.62 -16.92 -5.64
CA ARG A 48 -3.40 -17.92 -4.58
C ARG A 48 -2.97 -19.21 -5.27
N GLN A 49 -2.11 -19.98 -4.61
CA GLN A 49 -1.68 -21.28 -5.13
C GLN A 49 -2.90 -22.17 -5.40
N GLY A 50 -2.97 -22.74 -6.61
CA GLY A 50 -4.10 -23.57 -7.04
C GLY A 50 -5.41 -22.81 -7.32
N SER A 51 -5.40 -21.47 -7.37
CA SER A 51 -6.58 -20.66 -7.72
C SER A 51 -6.33 -19.80 -8.96
N PRO A 52 -7.38 -19.46 -9.72
CA PRO A 52 -7.28 -18.49 -10.81
C PRO A 52 -6.68 -17.16 -10.35
N ARG A 53 -6.02 -16.45 -11.27
CA ARG A 53 -5.54 -15.08 -11.03
C ARG A 53 -6.68 -14.10 -11.25
N PHE A 54 -6.80 -13.13 -10.37
CA PHE A 54 -7.81 -12.09 -10.44
C PHE A 54 -7.16 -10.73 -10.70
N LYS A 55 -7.75 -9.95 -11.61
CA LYS A 55 -7.27 -8.61 -11.96
C LYS A 55 -8.19 -7.54 -11.37
N GLY A 56 -7.61 -6.44 -10.91
CA GLY A 56 -8.34 -5.29 -10.40
C GLY A 56 -7.58 -3.98 -10.54
N LYS A 57 -8.30 -2.87 -10.36
CA LYS A 57 -7.71 -1.53 -10.31
C LYS A 57 -7.36 -1.20 -8.86
N VAL A 58 -6.17 -0.71 -8.62
CA VAL A 58 -5.81 -0.23 -7.28
C VAL A 58 -6.50 1.12 -7.07
N ARG A 59 -7.37 1.23 -6.05
CA ARG A 59 -8.00 2.51 -5.70
C ARG A 59 -7.26 3.24 -4.58
N ASP A 60 -6.59 2.48 -3.71
CA ASP A 60 -5.79 3.01 -2.60
C ASP A 60 -4.55 2.13 -2.42
N LEU A 61 -3.40 2.76 -2.20
CA LEU A 61 -2.11 2.09 -2.01
C LEU A 61 -1.32 2.84 -0.94
N SER A 62 -0.86 2.13 0.08
CA SER A 62 0.04 2.61 1.12
C SER A 62 1.26 1.72 1.23
N SER A 63 2.19 2.08 2.11
CA SER A 63 3.33 1.23 2.46
C SER A 63 2.94 -0.07 3.17
N THR A 64 1.75 -0.11 3.78
CA THR A 64 1.28 -1.22 4.61
C THR A 64 0.19 -2.05 3.95
N GLY A 65 -0.41 -1.58 2.85
CA GLY A 65 -1.53 -2.26 2.22
C GLY A 65 -2.04 -1.62 0.95
N ALA A 66 -3.07 -2.23 0.37
CA ALA A 66 -3.75 -1.73 -0.81
C ALA A 66 -5.23 -2.10 -0.80
N PHE A 67 -6.06 -1.22 -1.36
CA PHE A 67 -7.42 -1.56 -1.75
C PHE A 67 -7.48 -1.80 -3.26
N VAL A 68 -7.84 -3.01 -3.63
CA VAL A 68 -8.00 -3.43 -5.02
C VAL A 68 -9.48 -3.50 -5.33
N ALA A 69 -9.95 -2.62 -6.22
CA ALA A 69 -11.27 -2.71 -6.78
C ALA A 69 -11.32 -3.82 -7.83
N THR A 70 -12.17 -4.79 -7.56
CA THR A 70 -12.34 -6.01 -8.32
C THR A 70 -13.75 -6.51 -8.07
N GLY A 71 -14.27 -7.33 -8.98
CA GLY A 71 -15.50 -8.07 -8.71
C GLY A 71 -15.36 -9.01 -7.51
N PRO A 72 -16.48 -9.63 -7.07
CA PRO A 72 -16.49 -10.55 -5.95
C PRO A 72 -15.44 -11.66 -6.12
N LEU A 73 -14.55 -11.76 -5.15
CA LEU A 73 -13.47 -12.73 -5.13
C LEU A 73 -13.85 -13.96 -4.31
N PRO A 74 -13.55 -15.19 -4.76
CA PRO A 74 -13.70 -16.41 -3.96
C PRO A 74 -12.54 -16.58 -2.95
N ILE A 75 -11.96 -15.49 -2.44
CA ILE A 75 -10.85 -15.50 -1.47
C ILE A 75 -11.36 -14.97 -0.14
N ARG A 76 -11.38 -15.80 0.90
CA ARG A 76 -11.84 -15.43 2.25
C ARG A 76 -10.88 -14.45 2.92
N GLU A 77 -11.37 -13.75 3.93
CA GLU A 77 -10.54 -12.94 4.82
C GLU A 77 -9.52 -13.82 5.54
N GLN A 78 -8.44 -13.21 6.02
CA GLN A 78 -7.29 -13.83 6.68
C GLN A 78 -6.46 -14.78 5.79
N HIS A 79 -6.85 -15.01 4.54
CA HIS A 79 -6.02 -15.76 3.60
C HIS A 79 -4.84 -14.95 3.08
N VAL A 80 -3.70 -15.63 2.97
CA VAL A 80 -2.51 -15.13 2.30
C VAL A 80 -2.67 -15.26 0.79
N VAL A 81 -2.34 -14.19 0.08
CA VAL A 81 -2.35 -14.07 -1.37
C VAL A 81 -1.03 -13.49 -1.86
N LYS A 82 -0.66 -13.81 -3.09
CA LYS A 82 0.41 -13.12 -3.81
C LYS A 82 -0.20 -11.99 -4.62
N LEU A 83 0.16 -10.76 -4.28
CA LEU A 83 -0.24 -9.54 -4.98
C LEU A 83 0.88 -9.11 -5.93
N ASN A 84 0.56 -8.89 -7.20
CA ASN A 84 1.45 -8.26 -8.16
C ASN A 84 0.87 -6.89 -8.54
N LEU A 85 1.56 -5.82 -8.14
CA LEU A 85 1.23 -4.44 -8.44
C LEU A 85 1.98 -4.01 -9.69
N VAL A 86 1.24 -3.52 -10.68
CA VAL A 86 1.78 -2.91 -11.89
C VAL A 86 1.53 -1.42 -11.80
N LEU A 87 2.59 -0.65 -11.68
CA LEU A 87 2.57 0.80 -11.63
C LEU A 87 3.07 1.35 -12.96
N ASP A 88 2.17 1.94 -13.73
CA ASP A 88 2.52 2.68 -14.94
C ASP A 88 2.89 4.12 -14.56
N LEU A 89 4.18 4.44 -14.67
CA LEU A 89 4.74 5.77 -14.38
C LEU A 89 4.95 6.60 -15.66
N GLY A 90 4.33 6.20 -16.78
CA GLY A 90 4.42 6.88 -18.08
C GLY A 90 5.61 6.40 -18.92
N SER A 91 6.84 6.64 -18.46
CA SER A 91 8.07 6.21 -19.17
C SER A 91 8.55 4.81 -18.75
N VAL A 92 8.12 4.35 -17.58
CA VAL A 92 8.56 3.08 -16.99
C VAL A 92 7.38 2.38 -16.33
N ILE A 93 7.31 1.06 -16.52
CA ILE A 93 6.39 0.19 -15.79
C ILE A 93 7.16 -0.47 -14.65
N ARG A 94 6.72 -0.27 -13.40
CA ARG A 94 7.25 -0.97 -12.24
C ARG A 94 6.33 -2.12 -11.85
N LEU A 95 6.92 -3.30 -11.67
CA LEU A 95 6.24 -4.49 -11.15
C LEU A 95 6.71 -4.77 -9.73
N HIS A 96 5.77 -4.88 -8.80
CA HIS A 96 6.06 -5.25 -7.41
C HIS A 96 5.26 -6.49 -7.01
N SER A 97 5.95 -7.58 -6.71
CA SER A 97 5.34 -8.78 -6.13
C SER A 97 5.47 -8.73 -4.61
N ARG A 98 4.35 -8.72 -3.90
CA ARG A 98 4.31 -8.74 -2.44
C ARG A 98 3.33 -9.79 -1.93
N PRO A 99 3.69 -10.58 -0.91
CA PRO A 99 2.70 -11.34 -0.16
C PRO A 99 1.77 -10.36 0.59
N ALA A 100 0.51 -10.72 0.71
CA ALA A 100 -0.47 -9.92 1.42
C ALA A 100 -1.54 -10.80 2.07
N ILE A 101 -2.16 -10.32 3.14
CA ILE A 101 -3.32 -10.95 3.77
C ILE A 101 -4.58 -10.19 3.36
N VAL A 102 -5.64 -10.91 3.02
CA VAL A 102 -6.97 -10.32 2.81
C VAL A 102 -7.53 -9.88 4.17
N VAL A 103 -7.55 -8.59 4.44
CA VAL A 103 -8.06 -8.08 5.73
C VAL A 103 -9.54 -7.80 5.71
N ARG A 104 -10.10 -7.46 4.54
CA ARG A 104 -11.53 -7.18 4.39
C ARG A 104 -11.98 -7.46 2.97
N ARG A 105 -13.18 -8.01 2.84
CA ARG A 105 -13.88 -8.15 1.56
C ARG A 105 -15.05 -7.16 1.46
N SER A 106 -15.31 -6.66 0.27
CA SER A 106 -16.53 -5.94 -0.07
C SER A 106 -17.02 -6.32 -1.47
N ARG A 107 -18.20 -5.83 -1.85
CA ARG A 107 -18.71 -6.00 -3.23
C ARG A 107 -17.88 -5.24 -4.26
N GLU A 108 -17.24 -4.15 -3.83
CA GLU A 108 -16.41 -3.30 -4.69
C GLU A 108 -14.98 -3.81 -4.86
N GLY A 109 -14.54 -4.70 -3.97
CA GLY A 109 -13.18 -5.23 -4.01
C GLY A 109 -12.68 -5.79 -2.69
N VAL A 110 -11.36 -5.79 -2.52
CA VAL A 110 -10.70 -6.35 -1.34
C VAL A 110 -9.63 -5.41 -0.81
N ALA A 111 -9.57 -5.32 0.52
CA ALA A 111 -8.48 -4.68 1.23
C ALA A 111 -7.42 -5.71 1.59
N LEU A 112 -6.17 -5.36 1.33
CA LEU A 112 -4.99 -6.21 1.50
C LEU A 112 -4.00 -5.52 2.44
N LYS A 113 -3.37 -6.29 3.32
CA LYS A 113 -2.27 -5.83 4.18
C LYS A 113 -0.98 -6.58 3.83
N PHE A 114 0.10 -5.83 3.61
CA PHE A 114 1.42 -6.37 3.33
C PHE A 114 2.11 -6.82 4.62
N PHE A 115 3.01 -7.79 4.51
CA PHE A 115 3.84 -8.29 5.59
C PHE A 115 5.18 -8.79 5.05
#